data_AF-A0A0V1N2J0-F1
#
_entry.id   AF-A0A0V1N2J0-F1
#
_cell.length_a   1.000
_cell.length_b   1.000
_cell.length_c   1.000
_cell.angle_alpha   90.00
_cell.angle_beta   90.00
_cell.angle_gamma   90.00
#
_symmetry.space_group_name_H-M   'P 1'
#
loop_
_entity.id
_entity.type
_entity.pdbx_description
1 polymer ?
#
loop_
_entity_poly.entity_id
_entity_poly.type
_entity_poly.pdbx_seq_one_letter_code
_entity_poly.pdbx_strand_id
1 'polypeptide(L)'
;MFSISQADANLFQHPTYMQFGGLFGQPGVGLGQSLGSPLSMAPIGQPPIGAPLSVVSSENPVGIAQRSTSLSISSHSSISGPPGSSDSIAVFLAPRRPNHGIEGRPIGLRANHFQVRIPGGFIHHYDVSISPEKCPRRVNREIINTMVRAYSRIFNMLRPVYDGKKNMYTREPLPIGKDKIELDVTLPGDSTVERKFHVTIKWVTQVSLSMLEEAMEGRIRTVPYESVLAIDVILRHLPSLRYTPVGRSFFTPPQTYTESKLGGGREVWFGFHQSVRPSQWKMMLNIDVSATAFYRSMPVIEFLAEVLDLPMQALAERRSLSDAQRVKFTKEIKGL
;
A
#
# COMPACT_ATOMS: atom_id res chain seq x y z
N MET A 1 -8.15 8.07 -19.10
CA MET A 1 -8.40 6.82 -18.36
C MET A 1 -7.05 6.13 -18.27
N PHE A 2 -6.49 5.97 -17.07
CA PHE A 2 -5.25 5.19 -16.92
C PHE A 2 -5.57 3.75 -17.27
N SER A 3 -4.94 3.23 -18.33
CA SER A 3 -5.09 1.83 -18.71
C SER A 3 -3.76 1.11 -18.52
N ILE A 4 -3.84 -0.03 -17.85
CA ILE A 4 -2.82 -1.06 -17.94
C ILE A 4 -3.15 -1.84 -19.22
N SER A 5 -2.13 -2.23 -20.00
CA SER A 5 -2.32 -3.06 -21.20
C SER A 5 -3.23 -4.24 -20.90
N GLN A 6 -4.31 -4.40 -21.66
CA GLN A 6 -5.31 -5.47 -21.49
C GLN A 6 -4.70 -6.87 -21.63
N ALA A 7 -3.54 -7.01 -22.29
CA ALA A 7 -2.82 -8.27 -22.41
C ALA A 7 -2.25 -8.77 -21.07
N ASP A 8 -2.04 -7.89 -20.08
CA ASP A 8 -1.48 -8.24 -18.77
C ASP A 8 -2.54 -8.30 -17.65
N ALA A 9 -3.76 -7.80 -17.90
CA ALA A 9 -4.84 -7.72 -16.91
C ALA A 9 -5.55 -9.07 -16.68
N ASN A 10 -5.41 -10.04 -17.59
CA ASN A 10 -6.02 -11.36 -17.48
C ASN A 10 -5.30 -12.29 -16.49
N LEU A 11 -4.24 -11.85 -15.83
CA LEU A 11 -3.63 -12.56 -14.69
C LEU A 11 -4.40 -12.35 -13.36
N PHE A 12 -5.38 -11.44 -13.32
CA PHE A 12 -6.03 -11.03 -12.07
C PHE A 12 -7.56 -11.15 -12.06
N GLN A 13 -8.16 -11.85 -13.03
CA GLN A 13 -9.58 -12.19 -12.96
C GLN A 13 -9.74 -13.60 -12.40
N HIS A 14 -10.36 -13.66 -11.21
CA HIS A 14 -10.73 -14.82 -10.39
C HIS A 14 -9.72 -15.29 -9.33
N PRO A 15 -10.07 -15.21 -8.03
CA PRO A 15 -9.39 -15.94 -6.97
C PRO A 15 -9.94 -17.38 -7.00
N THR A 16 -9.34 -18.23 -7.82
CA THR A 16 -9.64 -19.66 -7.77
C THR A 16 -8.35 -20.39 -8.07
N TYR A 17 -7.76 -20.94 -7.00
CA TYR A 17 -6.63 -21.87 -7.05
C TYR A 17 -5.39 -21.41 -7.83
N MET A 18 -4.42 -20.80 -7.14
CA MET A 18 -3.02 -21.06 -7.49
C MET A 18 -2.65 -22.44 -6.91
N GLN A 19 -3.09 -23.50 -7.60
CA GLN A 19 -2.63 -24.85 -7.33
C GLN A 19 -1.23 -24.98 -7.94
N PHE A 20 -0.21 -25.01 -7.08
CA PHE A 20 1.15 -25.34 -7.51
C PHE A 20 1.19 -26.81 -7.93
N GLY A 21 1.09 -27.07 -9.23
CA GLY A 21 1.40 -28.37 -9.82
C GLY A 21 2.90 -28.65 -9.67
N GLY A 22 3.25 -29.54 -8.75
CA GLY A 22 4.57 -30.16 -8.70
C GLY A 22 4.79 -31.02 -9.92
N LEU A 23 5.78 -30.67 -10.75
CA LEU A 23 6.32 -31.55 -11.79
C LEU A 23 7.24 -32.58 -11.12
N PHE A 24 6.64 -33.60 -10.50
CA PHE A 24 7.30 -34.90 -10.32
C PHE A 24 6.90 -35.78 -11.50
N GLY A 25 7.75 -35.84 -12.52
CA GLY A 25 7.65 -36.83 -13.58
C GLY A 25 8.11 -38.20 -13.05
N GLN A 26 7.24 -39.20 -13.08
CA GLN A 26 7.64 -40.60 -12.97
C GLN A 26 8.20 -41.12 -14.31
N PRO A 27 9.12 -42.11 -14.29
CA PRO A 27 9.91 -42.49 -15.45
C PRO A 27 9.20 -43.50 -16.36
N GLY A 28 9.28 -43.25 -17.67
CA GLY A 28 8.95 -44.22 -18.72
C GLY A 28 10.09 -45.23 -18.92
N VAL A 29 9.70 -46.49 -19.09
CA VAL A 29 10.56 -47.66 -19.31
C VAL A 29 11.03 -47.70 -20.76
N GLY A 30 12.35 -47.84 -21.00
CA GLY A 30 12.92 -48.02 -22.34
C GLY A 30 14.35 -48.56 -22.28
N LEU A 31 14.54 -49.78 -22.79
CA LEU A 31 15.79 -50.54 -22.96
C LEU A 31 16.67 -49.94 -24.08
N GLY A 32 18.01 -49.96 -23.92
CA GLY A 32 18.92 -49.84 -25.07
C GLY A 32 20.33 -49.25 -24.81
N GLN A 33 21.27 -50.12 -24.45
CA GLN A 33 22.72 -50.19 -24.75
C GLN A 33 23.62 -48.93 -24.93
N SER A 34 24.62 -48.88 -24.03
CA SER A 34 26.06 -48.50 -24.11
C SER A 34 26.62 -47.59 -25.20
N LEU A 35 27.34 -46.53 -24.78
CA LEU A 35 28.82 -46.39 -24.84
C LEU A 35 29.20 -44.92 -24.56
N GLY A 36 30.23 -44.69 -23.73
CA GLY A 36 30.92 -43.40 -23.64
C GLY A 36 31.12 -42.89 -22.21
N SER A 37 32.34 -43.01 -21.72
CA SER A 37 32.83 -42.50 -20.43
C SER A 37 32.62 -40.99 -20.27
N PRO A 38 32.19 -40.48 -19.10
CA PRO A 38 32.22 -39.06 -18.82
C PRO A 38 33.51 -38.62 -18.12
N LEU A 39 34.02 -37.48 -18.57
CA LEU A 39 35.08 -36.69 -17.97
C LEU A 39 34.66 -36.22 -16.56
N SER A 40 35.63 -36.20 -15.66
CA SER A 40 35.57 -35.77 -14.26
C SER A 40 34.91 -34.39 -14.09
N MET A 41 33.75 -34.36 -13.43
CA MET A 41 33.15 -33.16 -12.85
C MET A 41 33.80 -32.87 -11.48
N ALA A 42 34.26 -31.64 -11.27
CA ALA A 42 34.69 -31.16 -9.96
C ALA A 42 33.50 -31.12 -8.99
N PRO A 43 33.69 -31.37 -7.67
CA PRO A 43 32.58 -31.34 -6.73
C PRO A 43 32.03 -29.92 -6.56
N ILE A 44 30.71 -29.85 -6.60
CA ILE A 44 29.88 -28.70 -6.21
C ILE A 44 30.19 -28.36 -4.75
N GLY A 45 30.66 -27.14 -4.49
CA GLY A 45 30.82 -26.61 -3.15
C GLY A 45 29.47 -26.51 -2.45
N GLN A 46 29.36 -27.16 -1.29
CA GLN A 46 28.25 -26.99 -0.36
C GLN A 46 28.21 -25.52 0.13
N PRO A 47 27.04 -24.88 0.26
CA PRO A 47 26.94 -23.64 1.01
C PRO A 47 27.21 -23.93 2.49
N PRO A 48 27.86 -23.01 3.23
CA PRO A 48 28.20 -23.24 4.62
C PRO A 48 26.93 -23.39 5.49
N ILE A 49 26.95 -24.41 6.35
CA ILE A 49 25.98 -24.66 7.40
C ILE A 49 26.11 -23.51 8.43
N GLY A 50 25.15 -22.59 8.40
CA GLY A 50 24.97 -21.58 9.44
C GLY A 50 24.42 -22.21 10.72
N ALA A 51 25.04 -21.86 11.85
CA ALA A 51 24.73 -22.28 13.21
C ALA A 51 23.28 -21.96 13.65
N PRO A 52 22.76 -22.60 14.73
CA PRO A 52 21.33 -22.63 15.02
C PRO A 52 20.78 -21.25 15.44
N LEU A 53 19.55 -20.98 15.00
CA LEU A 53 18.78 -19.80 15.39
C LEU A 53 18.40 -19.91 16.87
N SER A 54 19.10 -19.16 17.71
CA SER A 54 18.65 -18.85 19.06
C SER A 54 17.44 -17.92 19.00
N VAL A 55 16.29 -18.42 19.46
CA VAL A 55 15.08 -17.64 19.70
C VAL A 55 15.36 -16.67 20.85
N VAL A 56 15.65 -15.41 20.52
CA VAL A 56 15.70 -14.33 21.52
C VAL A 56 14.31 -13.71 21.61
N SER A 57 13.73 -13.85 22.81
CA SER A 57 12.49 -13.23 23.24
C SER A 57 12.63 -11.71 23.20
N SER A 58 11.74 -11.03 22.48
CA SER A 58 11.68 -9.57 22.41
C SER A 58 11.12 -9.00 23.71
N GLU A 59 11.99 -8.42 24.52
CA GLU A 59 11.62 -7.38 25.49
C GLU A 59 11.35 -6.05 24.76
N ASN A 60 10.41 -5.28 25.29
CA ASN A 60 9.88 -4.03 24.74
C ASN A 60 10.94 -3.02 24.29
N PRO A 61 10.70 -2.26 23.21
CA PRO A 61 11.28 -0.93 23.07
C PRO A 61 10.25 0.17 23.31
N VAL A 62 10.66 1.06 24.20
CA VAL A 62 10.17 2.42 24.43
C VAL A 62 10.16 3.21 23.12
N GLY A 63 9.20 4.14 23.02
CA GLY A 63 8.79 4.84 21.80
C GLY A 63 9.93 5.47 20.99
N ILE A 64 10.04 5.03 19.73
CA ILE A 64 10.74 5.75 18.68
C ILE A 64 9.68 6.53 17.89
N ALA A 65 9.72 7.86 18.03
CA ALA A 65 8.90 8.79 17.29
C ALA A 65 9.10 8.58 15.77
N GLN A 66 8.06 8.11 15.09
CA GLN A 66 8.02 8.10 13.63
C GLN A 66 7.88 9.54 13.14
N ARG A 67 8.98 10.10 12.63
CA ARG A 67 9.03 11.38 11.94
C ARG A 67 8.24 11.26 10.63
N SER A 68 6.94 11.54 10.73
CA SER A 68 6.08 11.81 9.58
C SER A 68 6.56 13.13 8.98
N THR A 69 7.20 13.12 7.82
CA THR A 69 7.48 14.36 7.07
C THR A 69 6.19 14.86 6.45
N SER A 70 5.36 15.52 7.25
CA SER A 70 4.37 16.47 6.76
C SER A 70 5.07 17.82 6.60
N LEU A 71 5.57 18.11 5.40
CA LEU A 71 5.97 19.46 5.05
C LEU A 71 4.70 20.26 4.73
N SER A 72 4.26 21.04 5.70
CA SER A 72 3.29 22.12 5.51
C SER A 72 3.97 23.25 4.73
N ILE A 73 3.48 23.53 3.52
CA ILE A 73 3.92 24.68 2.72
C ILE A 73 3.12 25.89 3.18
N SER A 74 3.78 26.78 3.93
CA SER A 74 3.26 28.09 4.31
C SER A 74 3.40 29.04 3.13
N SER A 75 2.30 29.71 2.79
CA SER A 75 2.21 30.76 1.77
C SER A 75 3.06 31.99 2.11
N HIS A 76 3.77 32.53 1.11
CA HIS A 76 4.53 33.78 1.18
C HIS A 76 3.63 34.98 1.53
N SER A 77 3.99 35.70 2.58
CA SER A 77 3.64 37.12 2.79
C SER A 77 4.92 37.95 2.81
N SER A 78 4.89 39.06 2.09
CA SER A 78 5.97 40.01 1.89
C SER A 78 6.15 40.92 3.11
N ILE A 79 7.34 40.91 3.73
CA ILE A 79 7.82 42.00 4.60
C ILE A 79 9.30 42.25 4.31
N SER A 80 9.61 43.51 4.01
CA SER A 80 10.92 44.09 3.69
C SER A 80 11.86 44.18 4.91
N GLY A 81 13.11 43.72 4.75
CA GLY A 81 14.23 43.87 5.69
C GLY A 81 15.60 43.76 4.97
N PRO A 82 16.71 44.23 5.57
CA PRO A 82 17.95 44.61 4.87
C PRO A 82 18.79 43.42 4.34
N PRO A 83 19.75 43.64 3.41
CA PRO A 83 20.44 42.57 2.71
C PRO A 83 21.54 41.94 3.60
N GLY A 84 21.15 40.94 4.39
CA GLY A 84 22.07 40.01 5.05
C GLY A 84 22.38 38.83 4.13
N SER A 85 23.67 38.51 3.99
CA SER A 85 24.25 37.40 3.23
C SER A 85 23.35 36.16 3.14
N SER A 86 22.78 35.92 1.95
CA SER A 86 22.05 34.68 1.68
C SER A 86 23.06 33.53 1.62
N ASP A 87 23.20 32.79 2.72
CA ASP A 87 23.75 31.44 2.65
C ASP A 87 22.89 30.65 1.67
N SER A 88 23.39 30.49 0.44
CA SER A 88 22.76 29.65 -0.57
C SER A 88 22.69 28.25 0.00
N ILE A 89 21.49 27.81 0.39
CA ILE A 89 21.26 26.42 0.79
C ILE A 89 21.76 25.55 -0.36
N ALA A 90 22.87 24.84 -0.15
CA ALA A 90 23.45 23.99 -1.15
C ALA A 90 22.44 22.90 -1.53
N VAL A 91 21.93 22.94 -2.76
CA VAL A 91 21.03 21.92 -3.27
C VAL A 91 21.88 20.74 -3.72
N PHE A 92 22.00 19.73 -2.85
CA PHE A 92 22.71 18.50 -3.18
C PHE A 92 21.89 17.68 -4.19
N LEU A 93 22.36 17.64 -5.44
CA LEU A 93 21.78 16.81 -6.49
C LEU A 93 22.57 15.51 -6.61
N ALA A 94 21.84 14.39 -6.65
CA ALA A 94 22.45 13.10 -6.95
C ALA A 94 23.17 13.15 -8.33
N PRO A 95 24.33 12.50 -8.48
CA PRO A 95 25.04 12.44 -9.74
C PRO A 95 24.21 11.70 -10.79
N ARG A 96 24.39 12.07 -12.06
CA ARG A 96 23.76 11.33 -13.16
C ARG A 96 24.45 9.98 -13.32
N ARG A 97 23.69 8.97 -13.72
CA ARG A 97 24.25 7.69 -14.18
C ARG A 97 25.21 7.99 -15.35
N PRO A 98 26.50 7.61 -15.28
CA PRO A 98 27.47 7.92 -16.31
C PRO A 98 27.27 7.09 -17.59
N ASN A 99 26.92 5.82 -17.44
CA ASN A 99 26.72 4.86 -18.53
C ASN A 99 25.97 3.59 -18.04
N HIS A 100 25.77 2.63 -18.94
CA HIS A 100 25.30 1.28 -18.63
C HIS A 100 26.48 0.31 -18.61
N GLY A 101 26.42 -0.71 -17.74
CA GLY A 101 27.44 -1.76 -17.71
C GLY A 101 27.38 -2.65 -18.94
N ILE A 102 28.54 -3.10 -19.43
CA ILE A 102 28.69 -3.89 -20.67
C ILE A 102 29.28 -5.29 -20.44
N GLU A 103 29.76 -5.56 -19.23
CA GLU A 103 30.36 -6.84 -18.85
C GLU A 103 29.30 -7.93 -18.67
N GLY A 104 29.69 -9.17 -18.96
CA GLY A 104 28.85 -10.35 -18.76
C GLY A 104 28.01 -10.76 -19.97
N ARG A 105 27.40 -11.95 -19.88
CA ARG A 105 26.57 -12.52 -20.94
C ARG A 105 25.12 -11.97 -20.84
N PRO A 106 24.54 -11.45 -21.93
CA PRO A 106 23.14 -11.01 -21.94
C PRO A 106 22.17 -12.14 -21.57
N ILE A 107 21.15 -11.80 -20.77
CA ILE A 107 20.08 -12.72 -20.35
C ILE A 107 18.72 -12.02 -20.41
N GLY A 108 17.71 -12.72 -20.90
CA GLY A 108 16.33 -12.24 -20.90
C GLY A 108 15.70 -12.37 -19.51
N LEU A 109 15.15 -11.27 -18.99
CA LEU A 109 14.52 -11.23 -17.67
C LEU A 109 13.06 -10.76 -17.77
N ARG A 110 12.26 -11.17 -16.79
CA ARG A 110 10.96 -10.57 -16.52
C ARG A 110 11.01 -9.91 -15.16
N ALA A 111 10.48 -8.71 -15.08
CA ALA A 111 10.30 -7.99 -13.83
C ALA A 111 8.80 -7.84 -13.56
N ASN A 112 8.43 -7.84 -12.29
CA ASN A 112 7.08 -7.56 -11.81
C ASN A 112 6.72 -6.05 -11.88
N HIS A 113 7.15 -5.40 -12.96
CA HIS A 113 6.95 -3.98 -13.23
C HIS A 113 6.11 -3.83 -14.49
N PHE A 114 4.91 -3.27 -14.33
CA PHE A 114 3.92 -3.12 -15.38
C PHE A 114 3.89 -1.67 -15.86
N GLN A 115 3.93 -1.45 -17.17
CA GLN A 115 3.94 -0.10 -17.73
C GLN A 115 2.60 0.61 -17.45
N VAL A 116 2.67 1.82 -16.91
CA VAL A 116 1.51 2.71 -16.74
C VAL A 116 1.42 3.66 -17.92
N ARG A 117 0.29 3.65 -18.62
CA ARG A 117 -0.02 4.65 -19.65
C ARG A 117 -0.64 5.87 -18.99
N ILE A 118 0.07 6.99 -19.04
CA ILE A 118 -0.36 8.26 -18.46
C ILE A 118 -0.93 9.11 -19.59
N PRO A 119 -2.18 9.58 -19.48
CA PRO A 119 -2.66 10.60 -20.41
C PRO A 119 -1.88 11.89 -20.15
N GLY A 120 -1.41 12.55 -21.22
CA GLY A 120 -0.87 13.91 -21.12
C GLY A 120 -1.91 14.91 -20.60
N GLY A 121 -1.48 16.16 -20.45
CA GLY A 121 -2.33 17.26 -19.97
C GLY A 121 -2.19 17.51 -18.48
N PHE A 122 -3.28 17.95 -17.84
CA PHE A 122 -3.29 18.41 -16.46
C PHE A 122 -4.40 17.73 -15.65
N ILE A 123 -4.18 17.65 -14.35
CA ILE A 123 -5.20 17.32 -13.35
C ILE A 123 -5.22 18.41 -12.28
N HIS A 124 -6.33 18.52 -11.57
CA HIS A 124 -6.54 19.57 -10.58
C HIS A 124 -6.36 19.01 -9.17
N HIS A 125 -5.52 19.67 -8.38
CA HIS A 125 -5.25 19.32 -6.98
C HIS A 125 -6.01 20.24 -6.04
N TYR A 126 -6.64 19.63 -5.04
CA TYR A 126 -7.39 20.30 -3.99
C TYR A 126 -6.87 19.86 -2.62
N ASP A 127 -6.77 20.82 -1.71
CA ASP A 127 -6.60 20.58 -0.28
C ASP A 127 -7.98 20.39 0.34
N VAL A 128 -8.10 19.34 1.14
CA VAL A 128 -9.33 18.92 1.81
C VAL A 128 -9.09 18.88 3.31
N SER A 129 -9.95 19.55 4.07
CA SER A 129 -9.98 19.48 5.53
C SER A 129 -11.31 18.89 5.98
N ILE A 130 -11.29 18.03 7.00
CA ILE A 130 -12.48 17.40 7.57
C ILE A 130 -12.52 17.71 9.06
N SER A 131 -13.62 18.27 9.53
CA SER A 131 -13.90 18.54 10.94
C SER A 131 -15.09 17.70 11.43
N PRO A 132 -15.00 17.01 12.58
CA PRO A 132 -13.86 16.96 13.49
C PRO A 132 -12.63 16.23 12.93
N GLU A 133 -11.44 16.72 13.31
CA GLU A 133 -10.16 16.15 12.86
C GLU A 133 -9.88 14.76 13.46
N LYS A 134 -8.82 14.09 12.95
CA LYS A 134 -8.28 12.80 13.44
C LYS A 134 -9.15 11.56 13.22
N CYS A 135 -10.14 11.63 12.34
CA CYS A 135 -10.84 10.44 11.88
C CYS A 135 -9.89 9.45 11.17
N PRO A 136 -10.09 8.13 11.31
CA PRO A 136 -9.33 7.13 10.57
C PRO A 136 -9.41 7.37 9.05
N ARG A 137 -8.34 7.07 8.33
CA ARG A 137 -8.27 7.28 6.86
C ARG A 137 -9.40 6.59 6.07
N ARG A 138 -9.93 5.47 6.58
CA ARG A 138 -11.07 4.75 5.99
C ARG A 138 -12.35 5.58 6.11
N VAL A 139 -12.60 6.15 7.29
CA VAL A 139 -13.74 7.04 7.54
C VAL A 139 -13.63 8.31 6.69
N ASN A 140 -12.45 8.93 6.60
CA ASN A 140 -12.26 10.10 5.73
C ASN A 140 -12.65 9.82 4.28
N ARG A 141 -12.29 8.65 3.75
CA ARG A 141 -12.68 8.25 2.38
C ARG A 141 -14.18 8.05 2.24
N GLU A 142 -14.84 7.52 3.26
CA GLU A 142 -16.30 7.37 3.29
C GLU A 142 -16.99 8.73 3.30
N ILE A 143 -16.52 9.67 4.13
CA ILE A 143 -17.01 11.06 4.16
C ILE A 143 -16.93 11.68 2.76
N ILE A 144 -15.77 11.62 2.10
CA ILE A 144 -15.60 12.18 0.76
C ILE A 144 -16.47 11.47 -0.28
N ASN A 145 -16.62 10.13 -0.21
CA ASN A 145 -17.51 9.41 -1.11
C ASN A 145 -18.98 9.81 -0.93
N THR A 146 -19.43 9.99 0.30
CA THR A 146 -20.80 10.45 0.61
C THR A 146 -20.99 11.89 0.13
N MET A 147 -20.02 12.78 0.36
CA MET A 147 -20.03 14.15 -0.14
C MET A 147 -20.14 14.22 -1.66
N VAL A 148 -19.34 13.44 -2.39
CA VAL A 148 -19.36 13.40 -3.86
C VAL A 148 -20.73 12.97 -4.39
N ARG A 149 -21.42 12.06 -3.70
CA ARG A 149 -22.78 11.63 -4.05
C ARG A 149 -23.83 12.71 -3.72
N ALA A 150 -23.73 13.34 -2.55
CA ALA A 150 -24.69 14.33 -2.08
C ALA A 150 -24.65 15.65 -2.88
N TYR A 151 -23.44 16.10 -3.26
CA TYR A 151 -23.24 17.39 -3.94
C TYR A 151 -23.00 17.22 -5.45
N SER A 152 -23.91 16.52 -6.12
CA SER A 152 -23.81 16.21 -7.56
C SER A 152 -23.66 17.43 -8.47
N ARG A 153 -24.16 18.61 -8.06
CA ARG A 153 -23.99 19.88 -8.80
C ARG A 153 -22.53 20.35 -8.86
N ILE A 154 -21.76 20.10 -7.81
CA ILE A 154 -20.35 20.50 -7.73
C ILE A 154 -19.49 19.47 -8.45
N PHE A 155 -19.75 18.18 -8.21
CA PHE A 155 -18.91 17.11 -8.75
C PHE A 155 -19.30 16.69 -10.17
N ASN A 156 -20.52 16.97 -10.65
CA ASN A 156 -20.99 16.77 -12.03
C ASN A 156 -20.41 15.52 -12.74
N MET A 157 -20.67 14.33 -12.18
CA MET A 157 -20.17 13.02 -12.66
C MET A 157 -18.64 12.79 -12.57
N LEU A 158 -17.86 13.78 -12.12
CA LEU A 158 -16.47 13.59 -11.77
C LEU A 158 -16.36 12.56 -10.64
N ARG A 159 -15.28 11.79 -10.71
CA ARG A 159 -14.91 10.81 -9.69
C ARG A 159 -13.57 11.27 -9.10
N PRO A 160 -13.59 12.17 -8.11
CA PRO A 160 -12.37 12.59 -7.45
C PRO A 160 -11.66 11.39 -6.83
N VAL A 161 -10.34 11.43 -6.83
CA VAL A 161 -9.52 10.48 -6.06
C VAL A 161 -8.96 11.19 -4.84
N TYR A 162 -8.83 10.47 -3.74
CA TYR A 162 -8.47 11.04 -2.44
C TYR A 162 -7.52 10.13 -1.67
N ASP A 163 -6.51 10.72 -1.05
CA ASP A 163 -5.45 10.04 -0.30
C ASP A 163 -5.87 9.60 1.12
N GLY A 164 -7.06 10.00 1.56
CA GLY A 164 -7.60 9.75 2.91
C GLY A 164 -7.16 10.75 3.96
N LYS A 165 -6.49 11.83 3.58
CA LYS A 165 -6.00 12.87 4.47
C LYS A 165 -6.35 14.26 3.94
N LYS A 166 -5.57 14.80 3.00
CA LYS A 166 -5.72 16.20 2.55
C LYS A 166 -5.74 16.35 1.04
N ASN A 167 -5.23 15.37 0.29
CA ASN A 167 -5.02 15.55 -1.14
C ASN A 167 -6.14 14.88 -1.92
N MET A 168 -6.91 15.69 -2.63
CA MET A 168 -7.92 15.25 -3.58
C MET A 168 -7.55 15.72 -5.00
N TYR A 169 -7.76 14.86 -5.99
CA TYR A 169 -7.50 15.18 -7.38
C TYR A 169 -8.71 14.92 -8.26
N THR A 170 -8.95 15.80 -9.23
CA THR A 170 -9.97 15.63 -10.26
C THR A 170 -9.38 15.80 -11.65
N ARG A 171 -10.05 15.21 -12.65
CA ARG A 171 -9.67 15.36 -14.05
C ARG A 171 -9.96 16.76 -14.58
N GLU A 172 -11.16 17.27 -14.28
CA GLU A 172 -11.62 18.60 -14.67
C GLU A 172 -11.72 19.50 -13.43
N PRO A 173 -11.61 20.83 -13.57
CA PRO A 173 -11.78 21.75 -12.45
C PRO A 173 -13.20 21.69 -11.88
N LEU A 174 -13.30 21.64 -10.55
CA LEU A 174 -14.56 21.87 -9.84
C LEU A 174 -15.03 23.32 -10.04
N PRO A 175 -16.36 23.57 -10.14
CA PRO A 175 -16.93 24.90 -10.34
C PRO A 175 -16.98 25.72 -9.04
N ILE A 176 -15.83 25.81 -8.34
CA ILE A 176 -15.71 26.45 -7.02
C ILE A 176 -14.77 27.67 -7.04
N GLY A 177 -14.11 27.94 -8.17
CA GLY A 177 -13.09 28.98 -8.26
C GLY A 177 -11.82 28.63 -7.48
N LYS A 178 -11.17 29.66 -6.92
CA LYS A 178 -9.95 29.51 -6.09
C LYS A 178 -10.22 29.62 -4.59
N ASP A 179 -11.39 30.12 -4.22
CA ASP A 179 -11.79 30.26 -2.82
C ASP A 179 -12.14 28.89 -2.23
N LYS A 180 -12.07 28.81 -0.90
CA LYS A 180 -12.49 27.61 -0.20
C LYS A 180 -14.01 27.53 -0.18
N ILE A 181 -14.55 26.33 -0.32
CA ILE A 181 -15.96 26.03 -0.04
C ILE A 181 -16.07 25.12 1.16
N GLU A 182 -17.21 25.17 1.83
CA GLU A 182 -17.53 24.36 3.00
C GLU A 182 -18.82 23.58 2.73
N LEU A 183 -18.78 22.28 3.00
CA LEU A 183 -19.85 21.33 2.72
C LEU A 183 -20.11 20.47 3.95
N ASP A 184 -21.38 20.25 4.26
CA ASP A 184 -21.78 19.41 5.38
C ASP A 184 -22.07 17.99 4.91
N VAL A 185 -21.50 17.02 5.62
CA VAL A 185 -21.62 15.60 5.28
C VAL A 185 -22.09 14.84 6.50
N THR A 186 -23.21 14.14 6.34
CA THR A 186 -23.73 13.26 7.36
C THR A 186 -23.46 11.81 6.98
N LEU A 187 -22.77 11.08 7.86
CA LEU A 187 -22.65 9.62 7.74
C LEU A 187 -23.65 8.93 8.68
N PRO A 188 -24.24 7.79 8.26
CA PRO A 188 -24.98 6.95 9.17
C PRO A 188 -24.06 6.52 10.33
N GLY A 189 -24.57 6.65 11.55
CA GLY A 189 -23.91 6.15 12.75
C GLY A 189 -24.27 4.68 13.01
N ASP A 190 -23.43 3.97 13.76
CA ASP A 190 -23.78 2.65 14.32
C ASP A 190 -24.79 2.79 15.49
N SER A 191 -25.02 4.02 15.95
CA SER A 191 -26.06 4.39 16.92
C SER A 191 -27.19 5.18 16.24
N THR A 192 -28.26 5.47 16.98
CA THR A 192 -29.36 6.36 16.55
C THR A 192 -28.93 7.81 16.28
N VAL A 193 -27.65 8.15 16.46
CA VAL A 193 -27.11 9.49 16.26
C VAL A 193 -26.29 9.55 14.98
N GLU A 194 -26.74 10.37 14.05
CA GLU A 194 -26.02 10.69 12.82
C GLU A 194 -24.70 11.42 13.12
N ARG A 195 -23.64 11.08 12.39
CA ARG A 195 -22.34 11.76 12.51
C ARG A 195 -22.22 12.85 11.45
N LYS A 196 -22.19 14.10 11.90
CA LYS A 196 -22.05 15.28 11.03
C LYS A 196 -20.59 15.71 10.93
N PHE A 197 -20.16 16.00 9.71
CA PHE A 197 -18.82 16.45 9.37
C PHE A 197 -18.90 17.72 8.54
N HIS A 198 -17.97 18.65 8.77
CA HIS A 198 -17.78 19.83 7.92
C HIS A 198 -16.53 19.61 7.08
N VAL A 199 -16.68 19.64 5.77
CA VAL A 199 -15.61 19.41 4.80
C VAL A 199 -15.29 20.71 4.09
N THR A 200 -14.04 21.15 4.18
CA THR A 200 -13.54 22.29 3.41
C THR A 200 -12.78 21.78 2.19
N ILE A 201 -13.03 22.36 1.02
CA ILE A 201 -12.30 22.08 -0.22
C ILE A 201 -11.71 23.38 -0.74
N LYS A 202 -10.40 23.39 -1.01
CA LYS A 202 -9.70 24.54 -1.59
C LYS A 202 -8.86 24.11 -2.78
N TRP A 203 -8.98 24.81 -3.91
CA TRP A 203 -8.10 24.58 -5.05
C TRP A 203 -6.65 24.97 -4.70
N VAL A 204 -5.69 24.13 -5.07
CA VAL A 204 -4.26 24.35 -4.80
C VAL A 204 -3.51 24.68 -6.08
N THR A 205 -3.52 23.75 -7.04
CA THR A 205 -2.74 23.89 -8.28
C THR A 205 -3.26 22.97 -9.40
N GLN A 206 -2.71 23.16 -10.59
CA GLN A 206 -2.77 22.19 -11.68
C GLN A 206 -1.47 21.38 -11.72
N VAL A 207 -1.61 20.06 -11.76
CA VAL A 207 -0.47 19.13 -11.85
C VAL A 207 -0.32 18.68 -13.30
N SER A 208 0.84 18.96 -13.90
CA SER A 208 1.13 18.56 -15.28
C SER A 208 1.55 17.09 -15.35
N LEU A 209 0.77 16.30 -16.09
CA LEU A 209 1.11 14.92 -16.44
C LEU A 209 2.03 14.86 -17.66
N SER A 210 1.95 15.84 -18.57
CA SER A 210 2.89 15.96 -19.70
C SER A 210 4.33 16.13 -19.23
N MET A 211 4.55 16.97 -18.21
CA MET A 211 5.89 17.15 -17.61
C MET A 211 6.46 15.84 -17.04
N LEU A 212 5.59 14.98 -16.48
CA LEU A 212 6.01 13.67 -16.00
C LEU A 212 6.44 12.76 -17.15
N GLU A 213 5.73 12.78 -18.28
CA GLU A 213 6.11 12.03 -19.48
C GLU A 213 7.44 12.53 -20.07
N GLU A 214 7.65 13.84 -20.15
CA GLU A 214 8.92 14.43 -20.56
C GLU A 214 10.09 14.03 -19.65
N ALA A 215 9.85 13.87 -18.34
CA ALA A 215 10.85 13.38 -17.40
C ALA A 215 11.23 11.92 -17.67
N MET A 216 10.25 11.07 -17.98
CA MET A 216 10.50 9.66 -18.27
C MET A 216 11.26 9.48 -19.59
N GLU A 217 11.08 10.40 -20.52
CA GLU A 217 11.78 10.42 -21.82
C GLU A 217 13.15 11.12 -21.74
N GLY A 218 13.57 11.57 -20.55
CA GLY A 218 14.87 12.18 -20.32
C GLY A 218 15.01 13.61 -20.85
N ARG A 219 13.91 14.24 -21.31
CA ARG A 219 13.91 15.64 -21.77
C ARG A 219 14.10 16.62 -20.62
N ILE A 220 13.56 16.29 -19.45
CA ILE A 220 13.80 17.05 -18.22
C ILE A 220 14.58 16.22 -17.21
N ARG A 221 15.46 16.89 -16.45
CA ARG A 221 16.35 16.24 -15.50
C ARG A 221 15.61 15.75 -14.25
N THR A 222 14.64 16.52 -13.79
CA THR A 222 13.97 16.32 -12.51
C THR A 222 12.62 15.66 -12.73
N VAL A 223 12.35 14.61 -11.96
CA VAL A 223 11.02 13.97 -11.96
C VAL A 223 10.07 14.84 -11.13
N PRO A 224 8.95 15.31 -11.69
CA PRO A 224 7.99 16.13 -10.95
C PRO A 224 7.29 15.30 -9.87
N TYR A 225 7.68 15.53 -8.62
CA TYR A 225 7.22 14.73 -7.48
C TYR A 225 5.71 14.79 -7.27
N GLU A 226 5.10 15.97 -7.45
CA GLU A 226 3.65 16.15 -7.35
C GLU A 226 2.87 15.29 -8.36
N SER A 227 3.39 15.16 -9.58
CA SER A 227 2.79 14.28 -10.59
C SER A 227 2.91 12.82 -10.17
N VAL A 228 4.06 12.39 -9.64
CA VAL A 228 4.23 11.01 -9.13
C VAL A 228 3.27 10.72 -7.97
N LEU A 229 3.13 11.65 -7.02
CA LEU A 229 2.18 11.54 -5.91
C LEU A 229 0.74 11.43 -6.40
N ALA A 230 0.35 12.27 -7.36
CA ALA A 230 -1.01 12.23 -7.90
C ALA A 230 -1.30 10.88 -8.56
N ILE A 231 -0.36 10.34 -9.35
CA ILE A 231 -0.51 9.00 -9.94
C ILE A 231 -0.59 7.90 -8.88
N ASP A 232 0.21 7.99 -7.81
CA ASP A 232 0.13 7.05 -6.69
C ASP A 232 -1.25 7.10 -6.02
N VAL A 233 -1.78 8.29 -5.74
CA VAL A 233 -3.12 8.47 -5.16
C VAL A 233 -4.20 7.92 -6.09
N ILE A 234 -4.12 8.22 -7.38
CA ILE A 234 -5.07 7.72 -8.39
C ILE A 234 -5.11 6.19 -8.38
N LEU A 235 -3.95 5.54 -8.52
CA LEU A 235 -3.86 4.08 -8.61
C LEU A 235 -4.17 3.38 -7.29
N ARG A 236 -3.99 4.05 -6.14
CA ARG A 236 -4.31 3.50 -4.82
C ARG A 236 -5.74 3.78 -4.37
N HIS A 237 -6.47 4.69 -5.02
CA HIS A 237 -7.77 5.15 -4.53
C HIS A 237 -8.77 4.00 -4.38
N LEU A 238 -8.98 3.23 -5.45
CA LEU A 238 -9.96 2.13 -5.43
C LEU A 238 -9.52 0.94 -4.55
N PRO A 239 -8.27 0.45 -4.61
CA PRO A 239 -7.79 -0.56 -3.67
C PRO A 239 -7.94 -0.16 -2.19
N SER A 240 -7.71 1.12 -1.86
CA SER A 240 -7.87 1.64 -0.49
C SER A 240 -9.33 1.69 -0.01
N LEU A 241 -10.30 1.60 -0.92
CA LEU A 241 -11.72 1.51 -0.60
C LEU A 241 -12.20 0.05 -0.49
N ARG A 242 -11.58 -0.86 -1.24
CA ARG A 242 -12.02 -2.26 -1.36
C ARG A 242 -11.30 -3.22 -0.41
N TYR A 243 -10.04 -2.92 -0.08
CA TYR A 243 -9.16 -3.80 0.68
C TYR A 243 -8.70 -3.13 1.96
N THR A 244 -8.05 -3.88 2.85
CA THR A 244 -7.43 -3.34 4.06
C THR A 244 -6.01 -2.84 3.72
N PRO A 245 -5.76 -1.52 3.73
CA PRO A 245 -4.43 -0.99 3.42
C PRO A 245 -3.50 -1.14 4.63
N VAL A 246 -2.32 -1.73 4.41
CA VAL A 246 -1.22 -1.77 5.39
C VAL A 246 0.06 -1.32 4.69
N GLY A 247 0.56 -0.14 5.08
CA GLY A 247 1.67 0.50 4.38
C GLY A 247 1.38 0.72 2.90
N ARG A 248 2.19 0.11 2.03
CA ARG A 248 1.99 0.14 0.57
C ARG A 248 1.24 -1.06 -0.01
N SER A 249 0.84 -2.00 0.84
CA SER A 249 0.15 -3.22 0.44
C SER A 249 -1.34 -3.18 0.77
N PHE A 250 -2.10 -4.07 0.13
CA PHE A 250 -3.54 -4.22 0.30
C PHE A 250 -3.86 -5.69 0.56
N PHE A 251 -4.68 -5.96 1.58
CA PHE A 251 -4.97 -7.32 2.05
C PHE A 251 -6.47 -7.59 2.10
N THR A 252 -6.82 -8.87 1.93
CA THR A 252 -8.20 -9.38 2.07
C THR A 252 -8.24 -10.54 3.04
N PRO A 253 -9.35 -10.73 3.76
CA PRO A 253 -9.57 -11.93 4.54
C PRO A 253 -9.45 -13.19 3.65
N PRO A 254 -8.92 -14.30 4.19
CA PRO A 254 -8.88 -15.58 3.48
C PRO A 254 -10.30 -16.07 3.16
N GLN A 255 -10.48 -16.76 2.03
CA GLN A 255 -11.78 -17.37 1.69
C GLN A 255 -12.07 -18.63 2.52
N THR A 256 -11.03 -19.34 2.95
CA THR A 256 -11.14 -20.59 3.71
C THR A 256 -10.32 -20.50 4.99
N TYR A 257 -10.99 -20.72 6.13
CA TYR A 257 -10.40 -20.49 7.45
C TYR A 257 -9.33 -21.50 7.88
N THR A 258 -9.45 -22.76 7.43
CA THR A 258 -8.62 -23.85 7.96
C THR A 258 -7.16 -23.74 7.51
N GLU A 259 -6.93 -23.25 6.29
CA GLU A 259 -5.59 -23.19 5.68
C GLU A 259 -4.81 -21.92 6.06
N SER A 260 -5.48 -20.93 6.67
CA SER A 260 -4.88 -19.65 7.03
C SER A 260 -4.60 -19.49 8.52
N LYS A 261 -5.01 -20.43 9.38
CA LYS A 261 -4.88 -20.31 10.84
C LYS A 261 -3.43 -20.40 11.30
N LEU A 262 -3.01 -19.42 12.11
CA LEU A 262 -1.69 -19.38 12.76
C LEU A 262 -1.74 -19.79 14.25
N GLY A 263 -2.94 -19.86 14.84
CA GLY A 263 -3.15 -20.08 16.27
C GLY A 263 -3.20 -18.78 17.07
N GLY A 264 -3.65 -18.85 18.33
CA GLY A 264 -3.80 -17.69 19.21
C GLY A 264 -4.74 -16.61 18.66
N GLY A 265 -5.77 -17.00 17.90
CA GLY A 265 -6.71 -16.08 17.27
C GLY A 265 -6.19 -15.32 16.05
N ARG A 266 -5.06 -15.75 15.48
CA ARG A 266 -4.43 -15.10 14.32
C ARG A 266 -4.58 -15.95 13.06
N GLU A 267 -4.62 -15.27 11.93
CA GLU A 267 -4.65 -15.88 10.61
C GLU A 267 -3.79 -15.10 9.61
N VAL A 268 -3.34 -15.78 8.55
CA VAL A 268 -2.63 -15.17 7.42
C VAL A 268 -3.64 -14.55 6.47
N TRP A 269 -3.45 -13.26 6.16
CA TRP A 269 -4.12 -12.64 5.02
C TRP A 269 -3.14 -12.48 3.88
N PHE A 270 -3.58 -12.90 2.69
CA PHE A 270 -2.89 -12.63 1.46
C PHE A 270 -3.34 -11.31 0.86
N GLY A 271 -2.45 -10.74 0.06
CA GLY A 271 -2.62 -9.43 -0.53
C GLY A 271 -1.53 -9.17 -1.57
N PHE A 272 -1.37 -7.89 -1.89
CA PHE A 272 -0.35 -7.45 -2.83
C PHE A 272 0.28 -6.13 -2.42
N HIS A 273 1.58 -6.02 -2.65
CA HIS A 273 2.31 -4.76 -2.65
C HIS A 273 1.97 -3.97 -3.91
N GLN A 274 1.80 -2.65 -3.77
CA GLN A 274 1.62 -1.74 -4.90
C GLN A 274 2.47 -0.48 -4.72
N SER A 275 3.32 -0.19 -5.71
CA SER A 275 4.01 1.10 -5.79
C SER A 275 4.17 1.58 -7.22
N VAL A 276 3.98 2.88 -7.43
CA VAL A 276 4.26 3.54 -8.71
C VAL A 276 5.68 4.10 -8.67
N ARG A 277 6.50 3.83 -9.68
CA ARG A 277 7.88 4.29 -9.74
C ARG A 277 8.25 4.90 -11.09
N PRO A 278 8.97 6.03 -11.11
CA PRO A 278 9.62 6.50 -12.32
C PRO A 278 10.73 5.54 -12.75
N SER A 279 10.94 5.42 -14.06
CA SER A 279 12.04 4.65 -14.64
C SER A 279 12.66 5.43 -15.82
N GLN A 280 13.73 4.89 -16.42
CA GLN A 280 14.34 5.48 -17.63
C GLN A 280 13.45 5.38 -18.88
N TRP A 281 12.35 4.63 -18.82
CA TRP A 281 11.50 4.39 -19.98
C TRP A 281 10.11 4.99 -19.79
N LYS A 282 9.36 4.49 -18.81
CA LYS A 282 7.99 4.92 -18.51
C LYS A 282 7.72 4.84 -17.01
N MET A 283 6.59 5.39 -16.56
CA MET A 283 6.12 5.13 -15.21
C MET A 283 5.74 3.66 -15.07
N MET A 284 6.22 3.01 -14.01
CA MET A 284 6.04 1.58 -13.78
C MET A 284 5.22 1.35 -12.51
N LEU A 285 4.25 0.45 -12.60
CA LEU A 285 3.54 -0.09 -11.45
C LEU A 285 4.25 -1.38 -11.02
N ASN A 286 4.91 -1.35 -9.86
CA ASN A 286 5.48 -2.52 -9.23
C ASN A 286 4.40 -3.21 -8.38
N ILE A 287 4.10 -4.46 -8.72
CA ILE A 287 3.16 -5.33 -8.03
C ILE A 287 3.88 -6.58 -7.55
N ASP A 288 3.69 -6.95 -6.30
CA ASP A 288 4.20 -8.21 -5.77
C ASP A 288 3.17 -8.85 -4.84
N VAL A 289 3.19 -10.17 -4.71
CA VAL A 289 2.35 -10.87 -3.74
C VAL A 289 2.85 -10.56 -2.32
N SER A 290 1.95 -10.49 -1.36
CA SER A 290 2.30 -10.27 0.04
C SER A 290 1.39 -11.09 0.95
N ALA A 291 1.92 -11.46 2.11
CA ALA A 291 1.17 -12.11 3.18
C ALA A 291 1.54 -11.48 4.53
N THR A 292 0.58 -11.29 5.42
CA THR A 292 0.83 -10.82 6.79
C THR A 292 -0.22 -11.35 7.75
N ALA A 293 0.12 -11.42 9.03
CA ALA A 293 -0.80 -11.86 10.07
C ALA A 293 -1.84 -10.77 10.40
N PHE A 294 -3.09 -11.20 10.60
CA PHE A 294 -4.20 -10.42 11.14
C PHE A 294 -4.86 -11.18 12.29
N TYR A 295 -5.55 -10.46 13.18
CA TYR A 295 -6.47 -11.08 14.12
C TYR A 295 -7.72 -11.54 13.38
N ARG A 296 -8.14 -12.78 13.65
CA ARG A 296 -9.36 -13.35 13.12
C ARG A 296 -10.56 -12.64 13.72
N SER A 297 -11.57 -12.36 12.90
CA SER A 297 -12.86 -11.89 13.42
C SER A 297 -13.57 -13.08 14.07
N MET A 298 -13.67 -13.07 15.39
CA MET A 298 -14.23 -14.17 16.18
C MET A 298 -14.76 -13.67 17.54
N PRO A 299 -15.67 -14.41 18.20
CA PRO A 299 -16.09 -14.12 19.56
C PRO A 299 -14.90 -14.07 20.53
N VAL A 300 -14.93 -13.09 21.45
CA VAL A 300 -13.85 -12.91 22.44
C VAL A 300 -13.64 -14.17 23.29
N ILE A 301 -14.70 -14.95 23.53
CA ILE A 301 -14.59 -16.21 24.29
C ILE A 301 -13.86 -17.31 23.50
N GLU A 302 -14.03 -17.37 22.18
CA GLU A 302 -13.20 -18.24 21.33
C GLU A 302 -11.77 -17.72 21.27
N PHE A 303 -11.57 -16.40 21.27
CA PHE A 303 -10.24 -15.82 21.24
C PHE A 303 -9.48 -16.16 22.52
N LEU A 304 -10.15 -16.06 23.67
CA LEU A 304 -9.65 -16.52 24.96
C LEU A 304 -9.26 -18.00 24.93
N ALA A 305 -10.10 -18.87 24.36
CA ALA A 305 -9.83 -20.29 24.21
C ALA A 305 -8.55 -20.53 23.38
N GLU A 306 -8.43 -19.86 22.23
CA GLU A 306 -7.26 -20.01 21.36
C GLU A 306 -5.97 -19.44 21.98
N VAL A 307 -6.04 -18.31 22.69
CA VAL A 307 -4.87 -17.70 23.35
C VAL A 307 -4.38 -18.55 24.52
N LEU A 308 -5.31 -19.11 25.29
CA LEU A 308 -4.98 -19.97 26.44
C LEU A 308 -4.70 -21.42 26.06
N ASP A 309 -4.93 -21.80 24.80
CA ASP A 309 -4.85 -23.17 24.29
C ASP A 309 -5.74 -24.13 25.11
N LEU A 310 -6.99 -23.72 25.31
CA LEU A 310 -7.99 -24.47 26.06
C LEU A 310 -9.17 -24.84 25.18
N PRO A 311 -9.78 -26.03 25.36
CA PRO A 311 -11.06 -26.34 24.73
C PRO A 311 -12.16 -25.44 25.31
N MET A 312 -13.16 -25.12 24.50
CA MET A 312 -14.24 -24.20 24.89
C MET A 312 -15.00 -24.69 26.14
N GLN A 313 -15.19 -26.00 26.26
CA GLN A 313 -15.87 -26.63 27.40
C GLN A 313 -15.14 -26.36 28.72
N ALA A 314 -13.79 -26.37 28.71
CA ALA A 314 -13.00 -26.09 29.89
C ALA A 314 -13.12 -24.63 30.36
N LEU A 315 -13.48 -23.70 29.48
CA LEU A 315 -13.80 -22.32 29.87
C LEU A 315 -15.18 -22.21 30.53
N ALA A 316 -16.15 -23.02 30.10
CA ALA A 316 -17.50 -23.01 30.67
C ALA A 316 -17.57 -23.65 32.07
N GLU A 317 -16.75 -24.67 32.32
CA GLU A 317 -16.70 -25.36 33.63
C GLU A 317 -15.95 -24.55 34.70
N ARG A 318 -15.07 -23.63 34.28
CA ARG A 318 -14.26 -22.82 35.20
C ARG A 318 -15.01 -21.55 35.61
N ARG A 319 -15.06 -21.30 36.93
CA ARG A 319 -15.61 -20.05 37.48
C ARG A 319 -14.70 -18.83 37.32
N SER A 320 -13.38 -19.03 37.21
CA SER A 320 -12.40 -17.93 37.09
C SER A 320 -11.10 -18.35 36.39
N LEU A 321 -10.40 -17.38 35.80
CA LEU A 321 -9.05 -17.54 35.24
C LEU A 321 -7.99 -17.39 36.35
N SER A 322 -6.93 -18.19 36.29
CA SER A 322 -5.74 -17.96 37.12
C SER A 322 -5.07 -16.62 36.76
N ASP A 323 -4.26 -16.07 37.67
CA ASP A 323 -3.52 -14.83 37.42
C ASP A 323 -2.62 -14.93 36.17
N ALA A 324 -1.95 -16.07 35.97
CA ALA A 324 -1.12 -16.32 34.80
C ALA A 324 -1.93 -16.28 33.49
N GLN A 325 -3.09 -16.94 33.47
CA GLN A 325 -4.00 -16.93 32.32
C GLN A 325 -4.55 -15.53 32.06
N ARG A 326 -4.97 -14.81 33.10
CA ARG A 326 -5.45 -13.42 33.00
C ARG A 326 -4.38 -12.51 32.42
N VAL A 327 -3.13 -12.59 32.88
CA VAL A 327 -2.02 -11.77 32.37
C VAL A 327 -1.70 -12.14 30.92
N LYS A 328 -1.65 -13.44 30.57
CA LYS A 328 -1.42 -13.89 29.19
C LYS A 328 -2.50 -13.35 28.24
N PHE A 329 -3.77 -13.53 28.58
CA PHE A 329 -4.87 -13.03 27.77
C PHE A 329 -4.89 -11.50 27.67
N THR A 330 -4.68 -10.80 28.79
CA THR A 330 -4.62 -9.33 28.82
C THR A 330 -3.55 -8.79 27.87
N LYS A 331 -2.38 -9.45 27.77
CA LYS A 331 -1.32 -9.02 26.83
C LYS A 331 -1.74 -9.11 25.37
N GLU A 332 -2.59 -10.08 25.03
CA GLU A 332 -3.01 -10.35 23.65
C GLU A 332 -4.21 -9.50 23.23
N ILE A 333 -5.17 -9.25 24.13
CA ILE A 333 -6.39 -8.50 23.79
C ILE A 333 -6.25 -6.98 23.93
N LYS A 334 -5.30 -6.50 24.75
CA LYS A 334 -5.19 -5.06 25.03
C LYS A 334 -4.78 -4.29 23.78
N GLY A 335 -5.64 -3.38 23.33
CA GLY A 335 -5.41 -2.51 22.18
C GLY A 335 -5.95 -3.02 20.85
N LEU A 336 -6.63 -4.18 20.86
CA LEU A 336 -7.58 -4.58 19.82
C LEU A 336 -8.89 -3.83 20.04
#